data_AF-A9GKV1-F1
#
_entry.id   AF-A9GKV1-F1
#
_cell.length_a   1.000
_cell.length_b   1.000
_cell.length_c   1.000
_cell.angle_alpha   90.00
_cell.angle_beta   90.00
_cell.angle_gamma   90.00
#
_symmetry.space_group_name_H-M   'P 1'
#
loop_
_entity.id
_entity.type
_entity.pdbx_description
1 polymer ?
#
loop_
_entity_poly.entity_id
_entity_poly.type
_entity_poly.pdbx_seq_one_letter_code
_entity_poly.pdbx_strand_id
1 'polypeptide(L)'
;MGNITSDLKSDLNKSLESLQTLRDEIRVRLHLAGMDAKDAWDKLEPKLLDAEKLADDVSEASRHALREIVEKVKEFRSSLPS
;
A
#
# COMPACT_ATOMS: atom_id res chain seq x y z
N MET A 1 9.65 24.01 -15.33
CA MET A 1 9.09 22.65 -15.16
C MET A 1 9.40 22.03 -13.78
N GLY A 2 9.65 22.81 -12.73
CA GLY A 2 10.07 22.27 -11.42
C GLY A 2 8.94 21.82 -10.48
N ASN A 3 7.70 22.28 -10.70
CA ASN A 3 6.60 22.01 -9.75
C ASN A 3 6.00 20.61 -9.90
N ILE A 4 5.84 20.13 -11.14
CA ILE A 4 5.14 18.86 -11.41
C ILE A 4 5.85 17.67 -10.74
N THR A 5 7.17 17.53 -10.89
CA THR A 5 7.91 16.43 -10.26
C THR A 5 7.91 16.51 -8.73
N SER A 6 7.90 17.72 -8.17
CA SER A 6 7.80 17.92 -6.72
C SER A 6 6.43 17.51 -6.17
N ASP A 7 5.36 17.88 -6.88
CA ASP A 7 3.99 17.52 -6.52
C ASP A 7 3.78 16.01 -6.64
N LEU A 8 4.30 15.39 -7.71
CA LEU A 8 4.27 13.93 -7.91
C LEU A 8 4.97 13.18 -6.78
N LYS A 9 6.16 13.65 -6.39
CA LYS A 9 6.92 13.06 -5.29
C LYS A 9 6.19 13.21 -3.96
N SER A 10 5.57 14.36 -3.71
CA SER A 10 4.76 14.61 -2.50
C SER A 10 3.56 13.67 -2.42
N ASP A 11 2.84 13.48 -3.53
CA ASP A 11 1.70 12.57 -3.61
C ASP A 11 2.11 11.10 -3.41
N LEU A 12 3.23 10.69 -4.00
CA LEU A 12 3.80 9.35 -3.83
C LEU A 12 4.18 9.11 -2.37
N ASN A 13 4.88 10.07 -1.73
CA ASN A 13 5.27 9.96 -0.33
C ASN A 13 4.06 9.81 0.59
N LYS A 14 3.00 10.61 0.41
CA LYS A 14 1.77 10.48 1.22
C LYS A 14 1.08 9.14 1.02
N SER A 15 1.06 8.66 -0.22
CA SER A 15 0.48 7.35 -0.55
C SER A 15 1.29 6.22 0.07
N LEU A 16 2.62 6.35 0.11
CA LEU A 16 3.55 5.42 0.72
C LEU A 16 3.37 5.36 2.25
N GLU A 17 3.33 6.51 2.92
CA GLU A 17 3.06 6.59 4.36
C GLU A 17 1.71 5.96 4.73
N SER A 18 0.69 6.20 3.89
CA SER A 18 -0.63 5.58 4.07
C SER A 18 -0.55 4.06 3.91
N LEU A 19 0.20 3.57 2.93
CA LEU A 19 0.43 2.15 2.68
C LEU A 19 1.11 1.46 3.87
N GLN A 20 2.16 2.08 4.41
CA GLN A 20 2.88 1.58 5.58
C GLN A 20 1.97 1.53 6.82
N THR A 21 1.18 2.57 7.04
CA THR A 21 0.21 2.63 8.14
C THR A 21 -0.82 1.50 8.02
N LEU A 22 -1.42 1.33 6.83
CA LEU A 22 -2.39 0.27 6.57
C LEU A 22 -1.77 -1.12 6.76
N ARG A 23 -0.53 -1.33 6.30
CA ARG A 23 0.21 -2.58 6.47
C ARG A 23 0.37 -2.93 7.94
N ASP A 24 0.79 -1.96 8.75
CA ASP A 24 1.04 -2.18 10.17
C ASP A 24 -0.26 -2.46 10.92
N GLU A 25 -1.35 -1.73 10.60
CA GLU A 25 -2.68 -2.03 11.14
C GLU A 25 -3.19 -3.42 10.73
N ILE A 26 -2.99 -3.81 9.47
CA ILE A 26 -3.38 -5.13 8.97
C ILE A 26 -2.60 -6.20 9.72
N ARG A 27 -1.27 -6.07 9.89
CA ARG A 27 -0.47 -7.05 10.65
C ARG A 27 -0.98 -7.26 12.07
N VAL A 28 -1.42 -6.18 12.74
CA VAL A 28 -2.03 -6.27 14.08
C VAL A 28 -3.36 -7.04 14.02
N ARG A 29 -4.24 -6.71 13.07
CA ARG A 29 -5.53 -7.39 12.91
C ARG A 29 -5.37 -8.84 12.44
N LEU A 30 -4.37 -9.12 11.62
CA LEU A 30 -4.06 -10.44 11.09
C LEU A 30 -3.71 -11.42 12.21
N HIS A 31 -3.09 -10.93 13.28
CA HIS A 31 -2.80 -11.74 14.47
C HIS A 31 -4.08 -12.24 15.15
N LEU A 32 -5.18 -11.50 15.02
CA LEU A 32 -6.50 -11.85 15.52
C LEU A 32 -7.36 -12.56 14.46
N ALA A 33 -6.94 -12.53 13.20
CA ALA A 33 -7.65 -13.13 12.08
C ALA A 33 -7.28 -14.60 11.89
N GLY A 34 -8.17 -15.35 11.24
CA GLY A 34 -7.95 -16.76 10.90
C GLY A 34 -6.91 -16.98 9.81
N MET A 35 -6.59 -18.25 9.57
CA MET A 35 -5.58 -18.69 8.60
C MET A 35 -5.86 -18.19 7.17
N ASP A 36 -7.14 -18.10 6.76
CA ASP A 36 -7.52 -17.61 5.43
C ASP A 36 -7.12 -16.15 5.19
N ALA A 37 -7.27 -15.30 6.21
CA ALA A 37 -6.84 -13.90 6.13
C ALA A 37 -5.32 -13.81 6.02
N LYS A 38 -4.61 -14.65 6.79
CA LYS A 38 -3.15 -14.73 6.73
C LYS A 38 -2.65 -15.15 5.35
N ASP A 39 -3.23 -16.18 4.75
CA ASP A 39 -2.86 -16.65 3.42
C ASP A 39 -3.14 -15.60 2.33
N ALA A 40 -4.22 -14.82 2.47
CA ALA A 40 -4.52 -13.72 1.57
C ALA A 40 -3.52 -12.56 1.74
N TRP A 41 -3.15 -12.24 2.98
CA TRP A 41 -2.14 -11.22 3.29
C TRP A 41 -0.76 -11.60 2.78
N ASP A 42 -0.32 -12.84 2.97
CA ASP A 42 0.98 -13.34 2.52
C ASP A 42 1.15 -13.23 0.99
N LYS A 43 0.05 -13.20 0.23
CA LYS A 43 0.03 -12.94 -1.22
C LYS A 43 -0.01 -11.46 -1.58
N LEU A 44 -0.51 -10.60 -0.69
CA LEU A 44 -0.69 -9.17 -0.91
C LEU A 44 0.52 -8.36 -0.45
N GLU A 45 1.13 -8.73 0.67
CA GLU A 45 2.27 -8.03 1.28
C GLU A 45 3.48 -7.90 0.33
N PRO A 46 3.88 -8.92 -0.44
CA PRO A 46 4.98 -8.76 -1.41
C PRO A 46 4.67 -7.69 -2.47
N LYS A 47 3.43 -7.64 -2.97
CA LYS A 47 3.00 -6.65 -3.98
C LYS A 47 2.99 -5.24 -3.41
N LEU A 48 2.67 -5.12 -2.13
CA LEU A 48 2.77 -3.87 -1.39
C LEU A 48 4.22 -3.39 -1.34
N LEU A 49 5.16 -4.25 -0.92
CA LEU A 49 6.59 -3.91 -0.85
C LEU A 49 7.19 -3.57 -2.22
N ASP A 50 6.76 -4.24 -3.29
CA ASP A 50 7.20 -3.92 -4.64
C ASP A 50 6.67 -2.54 -5.09
N ALA A 51 5.44 -2.17 -4.70
CA ALA A 51 4.91 -0.84 -4.95
C ALA A 51 5.63 0.23 -4.14
N GLU A 52 6.05 -0.06 -2.91
CA GLU A 52 6.88 0.85 -2.09
C GLU A 52 8.21 1.16 -2.81
N LYS A 53 8.89 0.14 -3.35
CA LYS A 53 10.12 0.32 -4.12
C LYS A 53 9.91 1.08 -5.43
N LEU A 54 8.77 0.87 -6.09
CA LEU A 54 8.43 1.55 -7.33
C LEU A 54 8.15 3.04 -7.10
N ALA A 55 7.70 3.43 -5.90
CA ALA A 55 7.46 4.82 -5.54
C ALA A 55 8.74 5.68 -5.51
N ASP A 56 9.92 5.06 -5.36
CA ASP A 56 11.21 5.75 -5.49
C ASP A 56 11.48 6.23 -6.93
N ASP A 57 10.91 5.53 -7.92
CA ASP A 57 10.90 5.96 -9.32
C ASP A 57 9.70 6.90 -9.54
N VAL A 58 9.94 8.21 -9.43
CA VAL A 58 8.89 9.25 -9.51
C VAL A 58 8.34 9.34 -10.95
N SER A 59 7.40 8.45 -11.26
CA SER A 59 6.72 8.34 -12.55
C SER A 59 5.18 8.26 -12.39
N GLU A 60 4.43 8.59 -13.44
CA GLU A 60 2.97 8.42 -13.45
C GLU A 60 2.55 6.95 -13.35
N ALA A 61 3.35 6.03 -13.92
CA ALA A 61 3.11 4.60 -13.81
C ALA A 61 3.23 4.14 -12.35
N SER A 62 4.26 4.62 -11.64
CA SER A 62 4.46 4.37 -10.22
C SER A 62 3.30 4.90 -9.38
N ARG A 63 2.80 6.12 -9.68
CA ARG A 63 1.60 6.66 -9.02
C ARG A 63 0.37 5.79 -9.22
N HIS A 64 0.13 5.33 -10.45
CA HIS A 64 -1.01 4.47 -10.75
C HIS A 64 -0.92 3.13 -10.02
N ALA A 65 0.23 2.46 -10.09
CA ALA A 65 0.46 1.20 -9.40
C ALA A 65 0.31 1.33 -7.88
N LEU A 66 0.88 2.40 -7.28
CA LEU A 66 0.78 2.65 -5.86
C LEU A 66 -0.67 2.91 -5.43
N ARG A 67 -1.43 3.69 -6.21
CA ARG A 67 -2.86 3.93 -5.96
C ARG A 67 -3.67 2.65 -5.97
N GLU A 68 -3.47 1.79 -6.97
CA GLU A 68 -4.18 0.51 -7.05
C GLU A 68 -3.89 -0.40 -5.86
N ILE A 69 -2.63 -0.44 -5.42
CA ILE A 69 -2.23 -1.24 -4.27
C ILE A 69 -2.81 -0.66 -2.98
N VAL A 70 -2.77 0.66 -2.79
CA VAL A 70 -3.42 1.34 -1.65
C VAL A 70 -4.89 0.94 -1.56
N GLU A 71 -5.64 0.97 -2.66
CA GLU A 71 -7.06 0.61 -2.65
C GLU A 71 -7.28 -0.88 -2.32
N LYS A 72 -6.50 -1.79 -2.92
CA LYS A 72 -6.57 -3.24 -2.58
C LYS A 72 -6.29 -3.51 -1.11
N VAL A 73 -5.34 -2.78 -0.52
CA VAL A 73 -4.95 -2.94 0.88
C VAL A 73 -6.04 -2.37 1.81
N LYS A 74 -6.69 -1.25 1.44
CA LYS A 74 -7.86 -0.72 2.16
C LYS A 74 -9.05 -1.66 2.11
N GLU A 75 -9.33 -2.26 0.95
CA GLU A 75 -10.38 -3.26 0.79
C GLU A 75 -10.10 -4.48 1.67
N PHE A 76 -8.85 -4.98 1.63
CA PHE A 76 -8.43 -6.09 2.47
C PHE A 76 -8.59 -5.76 3.97
N ARG A 77 -8.12 -4.59 4.42
CA ARG A 77 -8.30 -4.13 5.81
C ARG A 77 -9.77 -4.11 6.22
N SER A 78 -10.65 -3.65 5.33
CA SER A 78 -12.10 -3.57 5.59
C SER A 78 -12.75 -4.94 5.66
N SER A 79 -12.15 -5.96 5.03
CA SER A 79 -12.61 -7.35 5.12
C SER A 79 -12.19 -8.07 6.41
N LEU A 80 -11.21 -7.51 7.14
CA LEU A 80 -10.75 -8.10 8.41
C LEU A 80 -11.74 -7.79 9.54
N PRO A 81 -11.97 -8.74 10.46
CA PRO A 81 -12.78 -8.49 11.64
C PRO A 81 -12.20 -7.33 12.46
N SER A 82 -13.08 -6.40 12.86
CA SER A 82 -12.78 -5.18 13.62
C SER A 82 -12.65 -5.43 15.10
#